data_AF-A0A9D2RZ01-F1
#
_entry.id   AF-A0A9D2RZ01-F1
#
_cell.length_a   1.000
_cell.length_b   1.000
_cell.length_c   1.000
_cell.angle_alpha   90.00
_cell.angle_beta   90.00
_cell.angle_gamma   90.00
#
_symmetry.space_group_name_H-M   'P 1'
#
loop_
_entity.id
_entity.type
_entity.pdbx_description
1 polymer ?
#
loop_
_entity_poly.entity_id
_entity_poly.type
_entity_poly.pdbx_seq_one_letter_code
_entity_poly.pdbx_strand_id
1 'polypeptide(L)'
;MVVSLKANRKRILAFILLAAIVAGACFFLTGREEEEARQPIPGGTNEERVAFLESFGWQVQAEPTETREVMIPAQFNDVYTAYNVMQQAQGFDLEPYAGQICTQYVYKVENHPGDDQVYATLLVYGDEIIGGDIASTAVDGFMHGFASDSAHFGESGIATATPAATASPQATVAPESSAAESAVGSAPESAAAETAQGTEAAGEPLPEDAYPVD
;
A
#
# COMPACT_ATOMS: atom_id res chain seq x y z
N MET A 1 -28.92 -14.87 57.10
CA MET A 1 -29.79 -15.99 56.67
C MET A 1 -28.92 -16.99 55.93
N VAL A 2 -28.73 -18.20 56.46
CA VAL A 2 -27.95 -19.25 55.79
C VAL A 2 -28.95 -20.13 55.05
N VAL A 3 -28.98 -20.02 53.72
CA VAL A 3 -29.92 -20.80 52.89
C VAL A 3 -29.36 -22.23 52.75
N SER A 4 -29.88 -23.16 53.55
CA SER A 4 -29.62 -24.59 53.35
C SER A 4 -30.39 -25.11 52.15
N LEU A 5 -29.74 -25.14 50.99
CA LEU A 5 -30.22 -25.86 49.81
C LEU A 5 -29.93 -27.35 49.99
N LYS A 6 -30.92 -28.15 50.39
CA LYS A 6 -30.87 -29.61 50.28
C LYS A 6 -30.87 -29.97 48.79
N ALA A 7 -29.67 -30.05 48.22
CA ALA A 7 -29.46 -30.19 46.79
C ALA A 7 -29.94 -31.57 46.31
N ASN A 8 -31.08 -31.60 45.64
CA ASN A 8 -31.57 -32.80 44.96
C ASN A 8 -30.76 -32.98 43.68
N ARG A 9 -30.12 -34.14 43.49
CA ARG A 9 -29.25 -34.43 42.33
C ARG A 9 -29.89 -34.07 40.98
N LYS A 10 -31.22 -34.23 40.86
CA LYS A 10 -32.02 -33.84 39.68
C LYS A 10 -32.05 -32.31 39.45
N ARG A 11 -32.12 -31.51 40.52
CA ARG A 11 -32.08 -30.04 40.45
C ARG A 11 -30.67 -29.54 40.13
N ILE A 12 -29.64 -30.17 40.70
CA ILE A 12 -28.24 -29.85 40.39
C ILE A 12 -27.96 -30.08 38.89
N LEU A 13 -28.39 -31.23 38.36
CA LEU A 13 -28.26 -31.53 36.93
C LEU A 13 -28.99 -30.50 36.05
N ALA A 14 -30.19 -30.09 36.42
CA ALA A 14 -30.95 -29.07 35.68
C ALA A 14 -30.24 -27.70 35.67
N PHE A 15 -29.63 -27.30 36.79
CA PHE A 15 -28.87 -26.04 36.85
C PHE A 15 -27.58 -26.07 36.03
N ILE A 16 -26.87 -27.21 36.00
CA ILE A 16 -25.67 -27.35 35.16
C ILE A 16 -26.04 -27.29 33.68
N LEU A 17 -27.14 -27.95 33.29
CA LEU A 17 -27.62 -27.93 31.91
C LEU A 17 -28.05 -26.52 31.49
N LEU A 18 -28.77 -25.81 32.36
CA LEU A 18 -29.13 -24.41 32.13
C LEU A 18 -27.90 -23.51 32.03
N ALA A 19 -26.91 -23.67 32.92
CA ALA A 19 -25.67 -22.90 32.89
C ALA A 19 -24.86 -23.17 31.62
N ALA A 20 -24.83 -24.42 31.12
CA ALA A 20 -24.16 -24.75 29.87
C ALA A 20 -24.87 -24.13 28.65
N ILE A 21 -26.20 -24.11 28.63
CA ILE A 21 -26.98 -23.44 27.57
C ILE A 21 -26.75 -21.92 27.61
N VAL A 22 -26.75 -21.33 28.79
CA VAL A 22 -26.49 -19.89 28.95
C VAL A 22 -25.06 -19.55 28.59
N ALA A 23 -24.07 -20.35 29.00
CA ALA A 23 -22.68 -20.15 28.60
C ALA A 23 -22.50 -20.33 27.08
N GLY A 24 -23.17 -21.32 26.48
CA GLY A 24 -23.19 -21.51 25.04
C GLY A 24 -23.84 -20.34 24.29
N ALA A 25 -24.97 -19.83 24.80
CA ALA A 25 -25.64 -18.66 24.23
C ALA A 25 -24.82 -17.37 24.41
N CYS A 26 -24.20 -17.17 25.57
CA CYS A 26 -23.27 -16.06 25.79
C CYS A 26 -22.09 -16.17 24.83
N PHE A 27 -21.45 -17.34 24.72
CA PHE A 27 -20.35 -17.56 23.78
C PHE A 27 -20.78 -17.35 22.32
N PHE A 28 -22.01 -17.71 21.95
CA PHE A 28 -22.53 -17.46 20.60
C PHE A 28 -22.89 -15.99 20.36
N LEU A 29 -23.28 -15.25 21.40
CA LEU A 29 -23.64 -13.83 21.32
C LEU A 29 -22.42 -12.91 21.43
N THR A 30 -21.36 -13.30 22.13
CA THR A 30 -20.11 -12.53 22.24
C THR A 30 -18.99 -13.05 21.35
N GLY A 31 -19.07 -14.29 20.85
CA GLY A 31 -18.03 -14.92 20.03
C GLY A 31 -18.16 -14.66 18.52
N ARG A 32 -19.03 -13.72 18.11
CA ARG A 32 -19.10 -13.23 16.73
C ARG A 32 -18.36 -11.91 16.54
N GLU A 33 -17.28 -11.75 17.29
CA GLU A 33 -16.11 -11.00 16.81
C GLU A 33 -15.20 -12.07 16.19
N GLU A 34 -15.68 -12.68 15.09
CA GLU A 34 -14.72 -13.19 14.12
C GLU A 34 -14.01 -11.93 13.64
N GLU A 35 -12.82 -11.70 14.20
CA GLU A 35 -11.75 -11.00 13.51
C GLU A 35 -11.63 -11.72 12.18
N GLU A 36 -12.46 -11.33 11.20
CA GLU A 36 -12.42 -11.84 9.84
C GLU A 36 -10.99 -11.54 9.41
N ALA A 37 -10.14 -12.56 9.49
CA ALA A 37 -8.76 -12.47 9.06
C ALA A 37 -8.83 -12.04 7.60
N ARG A 38 -8.64 -10.73 7.39
CA ARG A 38 -8.80 -10.11 6.09
C ARG A 38 -7.86 -10.85 5.17
N GLN A 39 -8.42 -11.41 4.10
CA GLN A 39 -7.61 -12.10 3.13
C GLN A 39 -6.65 -11.07 2.52
N PRO A 40 -5.34 -11.38 2.47
CA PRO A 40 -4.37 -10.44 1.96
C PRO A 40 -4.70 -10.11 0.51
N ILE A 41 -4.73 -8.82 0.19
CA ILE A 41 -5.04 -8.34 -1.16
C ILE A 41 -3.73 -8.32 -1.95
N PRO A 42 -3.58 -9.14 -3.01
CA PRO A 42 -2.33 -9.21 -3.75
C PRO A 42 -2.03 -7.88 -4.45
N GLY A 43 -0.77 -7.47 -4.40
CA GLY A 43 -0.28 -6.23 -5.00
C GLY A 43 1.21 -6.24 -5.35
N GLY A 44 1.87 -7.40 -5.31
CA GLY A 44 3.30 -7.54 -5.64
C GLY A 44 3.56 -7.28 -7.13
N THR A 45 2.65 -7.70 -8.01
CA THR A 45 2.76 -7.47 -9.46
C THR A 45 1.95 -6.26 -9.93
N ASN A 46 2.33 -5.72 -11.08
CA ASN A 46 1.64 -4.59 -11.67
C ASN A 46 0.21 -4.97 -12.10
N GLU A 47 0.05 -6.17 -12.62
CA GLU A 47 -1.23 -6.72 -13.08
C GLU A 47 -2.21 -6.85 -11.93
N GLU A 48 -1.75 -7.30 -10.75
CA GLU A 48 -2.59 -7.38 -9.54
C GLU A 48 -3.05 -6.00 -9.07
N ARG A 49 -2.15 -5.00 -9.09
CA ARG A 49 -2.47 -3.62 -8.72
C ARG A 49 -3.48 -2.98 -9.66
N VAL A 50 -3.32 -3.16 -10.97
CA VAL A 50 -4.27 -2.67 -11.98
C VAL A 50 -5.61 -3.38 -11.85
N ALA A 51 -5.62 -4.72 -11.73
CA ALA A 51 -6.84 -5.49 -11.55
C ALA A 51 -7.60 -5.09 -10.27
N PHE A 52 -6.87 -4.77 -9.20
CA PHE A 52 -7.46 -4.24 -7.98
C PHE A 52 -8.20 -2.92 -8.25
N LEU A 53 -7.58 -1.95 -8.91
CA LEU A 53 -8.21 -0.66 -9.25
C LEU A 53 -9.41 -0.84 -10.19
N GLU A 54 -9.29 -1.71 -11.19
CA GLU A 54 -10.37 -2.06 -12.12
C GLU A 54 -11.55 -2.71 -11.41
N SER A 55 -11.32 -3.45 -10.32
CA SER A 55 -12.41 -4.05 -9.52
C SER A 55 -13.32 -3.00 -8.87
N PHE A 56 -12.80 -1.78 -8.64
CA PHE A 56 -13.58 -0.62 -8.20
C PHE A 56 -14.13 0.23 -9.36
N GLY A 57 -13.88 -0.19 -10.60
CA GLY A 57 -14.34 0.50 -11.80
C GLY A 57 -13.39 1.59 -12.31
N TRP A 58 -12.16 1.69 -11.78
CA TRP A 58 -11.17 2.66 -12.27
C TRP A 58 -10.40 2.11 -13.46
N GLN A 59 -10.29 2.91 -14.50
CA GLN A 59 -9.38 2.64 -15.62
C GLN A 59 -8.13 3.48 -15.41
N VAL A 60 -6.98 2.82 -15.39
CA VAL A 60 -5.70 3.48 -15.14
C VAL A 60 -4.70 3.18 -16.25
N GLN A 61 -3.67 4.02 -16.34
CA GLN A 61 -2.52 3.73 -17.20
C GLN A 61 -1.89 2.37 -16.85
N ALA A 62 -1.36 1.69 -17.87
CA ALA A 62 -0.79 0.35 -17.73
C ALA A 62 0.40 0.31 -16.76
N GLU A 63 1.19 1.38 -16.66
CA GLU A 63 2.32 1.49 -15.76
C GLU A 63 2.10 2.61 -14.72
N PRO A 64 2.64 2.44 -13.49
CA PRO A 64 2.57 3.49 -12.49
C PRO A 64 3.36 4.72 -12.96
N THR A 65 2.78 5.90 -12.79
CA THR A 65 3.43 7.19 -13.07
C THR A 65 4.53 7.48 -12.05
N GLU A 66 4.38 7.04 -10.81
CA GLU A 66 5.39 7.16 -9.76
C GLU A 66 5.44 5.88 -8.95
N THR A 67 6.65 5.48 -8.54
CA THR A 67 6.89 4.38 -7.60
C THR A 67 7.97 4.81 -6.63
N ARG A 68 7.69 4.75 -5.33
CA ARG A 68 8.65 5.13 -4.29
C ARG A 68 8.42 4.37 -2.99
N GLU A 69 9.48 4.20 -2.22
CA GLU A 69 9.37 3.68 -0.85
C GLU A 69 8.98 4.79 0.12
N VAL A 70 8.02 4.51 0.99
CA VAL A 70 7.49 5.43 2.00
C VAL A 70 7.40 4.73 3.35
N MET A 71 7.79 5.42 4.41
CA MET A 71 7.65 4.93 5.78
C MET A 71 6.34 5.38 6.41
N ILE A 72 5.50 4.43 6.81
CA ILE A 72 4.31 4.74 7.61
C ILE A 72 4.78 5.31 8.96
N PRO A 73 4.31 6.50 9.39
CA PRO A 73 4.76 7.10 10.64
C PRO A 73 4.58 6.15 11.83
N ALA A 74 5.61 6.01 12.67
CA ALA A 74 5.51 5.20 13.88
C ALA A 74 4.48 5.73 14.90
N GLN A 75 4.16 7.03 14.81
CA GLN A 75 3.12 7.68 15.60
C GLN A 75 2.20 8.45 14.67
N PHE A 76 0.90 8.18 14.77
CA PHE A 76 -0.09 8.85 13.94
C PHE A 76 -0.44 10.19 14.57
N ASN A 77 -0.19 11.26 13.82
CA ASN A 77 -0.70 12.59 14.14
C ASN A 77 -2.14 12.71 13.62
N ASP A 78 -2.83 13.82 13.93
CA ASP A 78 -4.23 14.02 13.53
C ASP A 78 -4.48 13.81 12.02
N VAL A 79 -3.51 14.16 11.17
CA VAL A 79 -3.60 14.00 9.71
C VAL A 79 -3.54 12.52 9.34
N TYR A 80 -2.57 11.77 9.86
CA TYR A 80 -2.42 10.35 9.57
C TYR A 80 -3.52 9.51 10.24
N THR A 81 -4.03 9.95 11.39
CA THR A 81 -5.21 9.38 12.04
C THR A 81 -6.44 9.58 11.16
N ALA A 82 -6.69 10.78 10.64
CA ALA A 82 -7.80 11.02 9.71
C ALA A 82 -7.67 10.20 8.43
N TYR A 83 -6.44 10.05 7.92
CA TYR A 83 -6.15 9.20 6.77
C TYR A 83 -6.45 7.73 7.08
N ASN A 84 -5.98 7.22 8.23
CA ASN A 84 -6.25 5.85 8.63
C ASN A 84 -7.76 5.58 8.84
N VAL A 85 -8.51 6.55 9.36
CA VAL A 85 -9.97 6.42 9.48
C VAL A 85 -10.63 6.23 8.11
N MET A 86 -10.17 6.96 7.09
CA MET A 86 -10.64 6.75 5.71
C MET A 86 -10.24 5.35 5.20
N GLN A 87 -9.01 4.92 5.46
CA GLN A 87 -8.56 3.56 5.13
C GLN A 87 -9.39 2.47 5.82
N GLN A 88 -9.75 2.66 7.09
CA GLN A 88 -10.60 1.75 7.86
C GLN A 88 -12.02 1.67 7.28
N ALA A 89 -12.55 2.77 6.76
CA ALA A 89 -13.86 2.76 6.08
C ALA A 89 -13.86 1.91 4.79
N GLN A 90 -12.72 1.78 4.10
CA GLN A 90 -12.55 0.84 2.98
C GLN A 90 -12.03 -0.55 3.39
N GLY A 91 -12.00 -0.84 4.69
CA GLY A 91 -11.61 -2.12 5.26
C GLY A 91 -10.10 -2.33 5.44
N PHE A 92 -9.28 -1.30 5.27
CA PHE A 92 -7.82 -1.32 5.48
C PHE A 92 -7.44 -0.76 6.85
N ASP A 93 -6.27 -1.11 7.36
CA ASP A 93 -5.76 -0.52 8.61
C ASP A 93 -4.25 -0.37 8.53
N LEU A 94 -3.77 0.87 8.69
CA LEU A 94 -2.36 1.21 8.61
C LEU A 94 -1.67 1.15 9.97
N GLU A 95 -2.41 1.12 11.08
CA GLU A 95 -1.85 1.05 12.43
C GLU A 95 -0.89 -0.14 12.64
N PRO A 96 -1.19 -1.36 12.15
CA PRO A 96 -0.27 -2.50 12.28
C PRO A 96 1.05 -2.31 11.55
N TYR A 97 1.08 -1.43 10.55
CA TYR A 97 2.25 -1.14 9.72
C TYR A 97 2.97 0.14 10.16
N ALA A 98 2.62 0.71 11.32
CA ALA A 98 3.29 1.89 11.86
C ALA A 98 4.80 1.68 12.02
N GLY A 99 5.60 2.60 11.49
CA GLY A 99 7.06 2.53 11.45
C GLY A 99 7.63 1.59 10.38
N GLN A 100 6.79 0.91 9.59
CA GLN A 100 7.23 0.06 8.50
C GLN A 100 7.41 0.84 7.20
N ILE A 101 8.24 0.31 6.31
CA ILE A 101 8.45 0.84 4.96
C ILE A 101 7.55 0.05 4.02
N CYS A 102 6.73 0.75 3.23
CA CYS A 102 5.91 0.20 2.16
C CYS A 102 6.23 0.90 0.83
N THR A 103 5.83 0.29 -0.28
CA THR A 103 5.97 0.85 -1.62
C THR A 103 4.69 1.57 -2.00
N GLN A 104 4.81 2.84 -2.35
CA GLN A 104 3.73 3.63 -2.92
C GLN A 104 3.79 3.54 -4.44
N TYR A 105 2.68 3.13 -5.05
CA TYR A 105 2.47 3.18 -6.50
C TYR A 105 1.40 4.21 -6.83
N VAL A 106 1.67 5.09 -7.78
CA VAL A 106 0.72 6.11 -8.24
C VAL A 106 0.37 5.85 -9.69
N TYR A 107 -0.90 5.66 -9.97
CA TYR A 107 -1.44 5.45 -11.31
C TYR A 107 -2.30 6.64 -11.71
N LYS A 108 -2.21 7.07 -12.97
CA LYS A 108 -3.14 8.07 -13.49
C LYS A 108 -4.47 7.40 -13.84
N VAL A 109 -5.58 7.97 -13.38
CA VAL A 109 -6.94 7.54 -13.70
C VAL A 109 -7.40 8.20 -14.99
N GLU A 110 -7.98 7.42 -15.90
CA GLU A 110 -8.37 7.86 -17.24
C GLU A 110 -9.90 8.03 -17.41
N ASN A 111 -10.70 7.47 -16.51
CA ASN A 111 -12.17 7.44 -16.63
C ASN A 111 -12.92 8.28 -15.58
N HIS A 112 -12.24 9.20 -14.90
CA HIS A 112 -12.89 10.04 -13.89
C HIS A 112 -13.82 11.08 -14.55
N PRO A 113 -15.10 11.20 -14.14
CA PRO A 113 -16.10 12.03 -14.84
C PRO A 113 -15.93 13.54 -14.64
N GLY A 114 -15.11 13.97 -13.67
CA GLY A 114 -14.95 15.37 -13.30
C GLY A 114 -13.66 16.05 -13.78
N ASP A 115 -12.56 15.31 -13.92
CA ASP A 115 -11.21 15.87 -14.10
C ASP A 115 -10.24 14.85 -14.73
N ASP A 116 -9.29 15.36 -15.53
CA ASP A 116 -8.24 14.56 -16.19
C ASP A 116 -6.98 14.36 -15.32
N GLN A 117 -6.95 14.99 -14.13
CA GLN A 117 -5.81 15.04 -13.22
C GLN A 117 -6.10 14.29 -11.91
N VAL A 118 -6.68 13.10 -12.06
CA VAL A 118 -6.99 12.21 -10.95
C VAL A 118 -5.98 11.06 -10.94
N TYR A 119 -5.51 10.72 -9.74
CA TYR A 119 -4.49 9.71 -9.50
C TYR A 119 -5.00 8.72 -8.46
N ALA A 120 -4.71 7.44 -8.70
CA ALA A 120 -4.92 6.36 -7.76
C ALA A 120 -3.59 6.01 -7.10
N THR A 121 -3.55 6.14 -5.79
CA THR A 121 -2.40 5.76 -4.96
C THR A 121 -2.67 4.38 -4.36
N LEU A 122 -1.69 3.49 -4.41
CA LEU A 122 -1.69 2.21 -3.72
C LEU A 122 -0.50 2.14 -2.78
N LEU A 123 -0.73 1.70 -1.55
CA LEU A 123 0.31 1.38 -0.57
C LEU A 123 0.45 -0.14 -0.49
N VAL A 124 1.63 -0.64 -0.82
CA VAL A 124 1.93 -2.08 -0.87
C VAL A 124 3.04 -2.40 0.11
N TYR A 125 2.76 -3.29 1.07
CA TYR A 125 3.76 -3.78 2.01
C TYR A 125 4.08 -5.25 1.69
N GLY A 126 5.34 -5.52 1.36
CA GLY A 126 5.73 -6.80 0.77
C GLY A 126 5.06 -6.98 -0.60
N ASP A 127 4.11 -7.91 -0.67
CA ASP A 127 3.32 -8.18 -1.88
C ASP A 127 1.81 -7.94 -1.65
N GLU A 128 1.44 -7.22 -0.59
CA GLU A 128 0.05 -6.99 -0.18
C GLU A 128 -0.34 -5.51 -0.26
N ILE A 129 -1.49 -5.21 -0.84
CA ILE A 129 -2.11 -3.88 -0.80
C ILE A 129 -2.66 -3.65 0.61
N ILE A 130 -2.08 -2.68 1.31
CA ILE A 130 -2.44 -2.30 2.68
C ILE A 130 -3.22 -1.00 2.76
N GLY A 131 -3.39 -0.29 1.65
CA GLY A 131 -4.21 0.91 1.58
C GLY A 131 -3.97 1.72 0.32
N GLY A 132 -4.41 2.97 0.35
CA GLY A 132 -4.37 3.90 -0.76
C GLY A 132 -5.70 4.61 -0.99
N ASP A 133 -5.69 5.54 -1.93
CA ASP A 133 -6.70 6.58 -2.13
C ASP A 133 -6.81 6.98 -3.61
N ILE A 134 -7.91 7.65 -3.97
CA ILE A 134 -8.09 8.35 -5.23
C ILE A 134 -8.06 9.85 -4.93
N ALA A 135 -7.16 10.59 -5.57
CA ALA A 135 -6.97 12.01 -5.33
C ALA A 135 -6.81 12.83 -6.61
N SER A 136 -7.33 14.06 -6.59
CA SER A 136 -7.14 15.06 -7.64
C SER A 136 -5.99 16.02 -7.28
N THR A 137 -5.19 16.43 -8.27
CA THR A 137 -4.16 17.46 -8.08
C THR A 137 -4.67 18.90 -8.22
N ALA A 138 -5.97 19.09 -8.45
CA ALA A 138 -6.58 20.42 -8.48
C ALA A 138 -6.47 21.14 -7.13
N VAL A 139 -6.53 22.48 -7.14
CA VAL A 139 -6.45 23.33 -5.92
C VAL A 139 -7.65 23.11 -4.99
N ASP A 140 -8.79 22.79 -5.57
CA ASP A 140 -10.03 22.35 -4.95
C ASP A 140 -10.24 20.84 -5.14
N GLY A 141 -9.13 20.10 -5.26
CA GLY A 141 -9.13 18.66 -5.43
C GLY A 141 -9.78 17.93 -4.26
N PHE A 142 -9.87 16.62 -4.39
CA PHE A 142 -10.45 15.74 -3.39
C PHE A 142 -9.49 14.59 -3.11
N MET A 143 -9.76 13.90 -2.01
CA MET A 143 -9.16 12.60 -1.70
C MET A 143 -10.25 11.74 -1.07
N HIS A 144 -10.46 10.55 -1.61
CA HIS A 144 -11.41 9.57 -1.07
C HIS A 144 -10.84 8.16 -1.26
N GLY A 145 -11.49 7.17 -0.65
CA GLY A 145 -11.12 5.77 -0.83
C GLY A 145 -11.39 5.21 -2.23
N PHE A 146 -11.14 3.93 -2.47
CA PHE A 146 -11.27 3.38 -3.83
C PHE A 146 -12.71 3.33 -4.37
N ALA A 147 -13.73 3.19 -3.53
CA ALA A 147 -15.11 3.22 -4.00
C ALA A 147 -15.57 4.67 -4.26
N SER A 148 -16.38 4.90 -5.29
CA SER A 148 -16.90 6.24 -5.61
C SER A 148 -17.81 6.83 -4.54
N ASP A 149 -18.36 6.00 -3.65
CA ASP A 149 -19.20 6.36 -2.49
C ASP A 149 -18.46 6.25 -1.15
N SER A 150 -17.12 6.13 -1.19
CA SER A 150 -16.29 5.98 0.00
C SER A 150 -16.18 7.27 0.83
N ALA A 151 -15.62 7.13 2.03
CA ALA A 151 -15.35 8.26 2.90
C ALA A 151 -14.38 9.25 2.24
N HIS A 152 -14.73 10.54 2.29
CA HIS A 152 -13.86 11.62 1.85
C HIS A 152 -12.91 12.03 2.98
N PHE A 153 -11.64 12.24 2.62
CA PHE A 153 -10.66 12.81 3.52
C PHE A 153 -11.12 14.21 3.99
N GLY A 154 -11.12 14.43 5.30
CA GLY A 154 -11.51 15.72 5.91
C GLY A 154 -13.02 15.92 6.13
N GLU A 155 -13.89 15.05 5.62
CA GLU A 155 -15.34 15.16 5.85
C GLU A 155 -15.74 14.72 7.28
N SER A 156 -14.94 13.87 7.91
CA SER A 156 -15.14 13.37 9.28
C SER A 156 -14.90 14.40 10.40
N GLY A 157 -14.82 15.69 10.08
CA GLY A 157 -14.74 16.77 11.07
C GLY A 157 -13.38 16.97 11.76
N ILE A 158 -12.31 16.35 11.24
CA ILE A 158 -10.95 16.53 11.72
C ILE A 158 -10.09 16.99 10.54
N ALA A 159 -9.67 18.26 10.60
CA ALA A 159 -8.79 18.99 9.67
C ALA A 159 -9.34 19.31 8.25
N THR A 160 -9.84 20.55 8.10
CA THR A 160 -9.74 21.31 6.84
C THR A 160 -8.25 21.52 6.50
N ALA A 161 -7.67 20.60 5.74
CA ALA A 161 -6.42 20.85 5.02
C ALA A 161 -6.77 21.04 3.53
N THR A 162 -6.45 22.21 3.00
CA THR A 162 -6.54 22.51 1.57
C THR A 162 -5.71 21.49 0.78
N PRO A 163 -6.25 20.85 -0.28
CA PRO A 163 -5.49 19.92 -1.10
C PRO A 163 -4.59 20.75 -2.01
N ALA A 164 -3.36 20.98 -1.56
CA ALA A 164 -2.29 21.38 -2.45
C ALA A 164 -1.70 20.11 -3.06
N ALA A 165 -1.80 20.02 -4.39
CA ALA A 165 -1.22 19.03 -5.28
C ALA A 165 -0.02 18.26 -4.71
N THR A 166 -0.09 16.92 -4.81
CA THR A 166 1.01 15.95 -4.64
C THR A 166 1.38 15.51 -3.21
N ALA A 167 0.68 15.95 -2.16
CA ALA A 167 0.92 15.43 -0.81
C ALA A 167 -0.04 14.27 -0.44
N SER A 168 0.24 13.05 -0.93
CA SER A 168 -0.01 11.88 -0.07
C SER A 168 0.62 12.17 1.31
N PRO A 169 0.05 11.71 2.44
CA PRO A 169 0.63 11.94 3.76
C PRO A 169 2.10 11.53 3.74
N GLN A 170 2.98 12.53 3.65
CA GLN A 170 4.37 12.30 3.28
C GLN A 170 5.05 11.68 4.48
N ALA A 171 5.31 10.38 4.35
CA ALA A 171 6.27 9.66 5.15
C ALA A 171 7.59 10.43 5.22
N THR A 172 8.00 10.81 6.41
CA THR A 172 9.24 11.55 6.65
C THR A 172 10.44 10.64 6.40
N VAL A 173 11.18 10.85 5.31
CA VAL A 173 12.55 10.35 5.17
C VAL A 173 13.50 11.34 5.83
N ALA A 174 14.07 10.98 6.98
CA ALA A 174 15.19 11.69 7.59
C ALA A 174 16.52 11.15 7.02
N PRO A 175 17.50 12.01 6.63
CA PRO A 175 18.79 11.55 6.14
C PRO A 175 19.83 11.51 7.27
N GLU A 176 20.46 10.35 7.52
CA GLU A 176 21.76 10.30 8.18
C GLU A 176 22.84 9.77 7.22
N SER A 177 23.69 10.70 6.80
CA SER A 177 25.05 10.53 6.26
C SER A 177 25.96 9.96 7.37
N SER A 178 27.05 9.19 7.21
CA SER A 178 28.05 9.08 6.14
C SER A 178 28.99 7.88 6.41
N ALA A 179 29.56 7.36 5.32
CA ALA A 179 30.93 6.85 5.18
C ALA A 179 31.41 5.56 5.90
N ALA A 180 31.71 4.54 5.10
CA ALA A 180 32.99 3.84 5.16
C ALA A 180 33.37 3.24 3.80
N GLU A 181 34.52 3.69 3.29
CA GLU A 181 35.27 3.21 2.13
C GLU A 181 35.38 1.68 2.04
N SER A 182 35.19 1.12 0.84
CA SER A 182 35.59 -0.25 0.53
C SER A 182 36.97 -0.28 -0.10
N ALA A 183 37.86 -0.98 0.58
CA ALA A 183 39.24 -1.22 0.22
C ALA A 183 39.40 -2.10 -1.02
N VAL A 184 40.47 -1.80 -1.76
CA VAL A 184 41.08 -2.58 -2.83
C VAL A 184 41.62 -3.92 -2.32
N GLY A 185 41.59 -4.98 -3.14
CA GLY A 185 42.34 -6.21 -2.82
C GLY A 185 42.03 -7.46 -3.64
N SER A 186 42.74 -7.58 -4.77
CA SER A 186 43.45 -8.79 -5.24
C SER A 186 42.69 -10.10 -5.58
N ALA A 187 42.82 -10.52 -6.85
CA ALA A 187 43.18 -11.89 -7.24
C ALA A 187 43.68 -11.95 -8.71
N PRO A 188 44.52 -12.94 -9.09
CA PRO A 188 45.61 -12.72 -10.05
C PRO A 188 45.49 -13.45 -11.40
N GLU A 189 46.18 -12.86 -12.37
CA GLU A 189 47.11 -13.44 -13.37
C GLU A 189 46.94 -14.92 -13.78
N SER A 190 46.62 -15.14 -15.06
CA SER A 190 47.16 -16.27 -15.83
C SER A 190 47.49 -15.84 -17.25
N ALA A 191 48.76 -15.99 -17.61
CA ALA A 191 49.35 -15.72 -18.90
C ALA A 191 49.00 -16.78 -19.96
N ALA A 192 48.99 -16.40 -21.25
CA ALA A 192 50.01 -16.82 -22.23
C ALA A 192 49.56 -16.64 -23.70
N ALA A 193 50.48 -16.05 -24.49
CA ALA A 193 50.74 -16.24 -25.94
C ALA A 193 49.63 -15.82 -26.94
N GLU A 194 49.88 -15.34 -28.15
CA GLU A 194 51.06 -15.30 -29.01
C GLU A 194 50.84 -14.25 -30.13
N THR A 195 51.92 -13.59 -30.51
CA THR A 195 52.32 -12.93 -31.77
C THR A 195 51.37 -12.99 -33.00
N ALA A 196 51.13 -11.84 -33.65
CA ALA A 196 51.40 -11.65 -35.09
C ALA A 196 51.11 -10.22 -35.60
N GLN A 197 51.97 -9.82 -36.53
CA GLN A 197 52.07 -8.59 -37.32
C GLN A 197 50.80 -8.21 -38.11
N GLY A 198 50.65 -6.93 -38.47
CA GLY A 198 49.71 -6.51 -39.52
C GLY A 198 49.67 -5.01 -39.75
N THR A 199 50.31 -4.57 -40.81
CA THR A 199 50.47 -3.20 -41.30
C THR A 199 49.26 -2.75 -42.16
N GLU A 200 49.10 -1.42 -42.30
CA GLU A 200 48.48 -0.68 -43.42
C GLU A 200 46.93 -0.56 -43.58
N ALA A 201 46.53 0.72 -43.56
CA ALA A 201 45.80 1.45 -44.61
C ALA A 201 44.28 1.25 -44.86
N ALA A 202 43.63 2.43 -44.88
CA ALA A 202 42.57 2.87 -45.79
C ALA A 202 41.11 2.43 -45.57
N GLY A 203 40.24 3.45 -45.56
CA GLY A 203 38.91 3.36 -46.18
C GLY A 203 37.73 3.44 -45.22
N GLU A 204 37.24 4.66 -44.95
CA GLU A 204 35.82 4.88 -44.70
C GLU A 204 34.99 4.45 -45.91
N PRO A 205 33.78 3.93 -45.68
CA PRO A 205 32.65 4.36 -46.49
C PRO A 205 31.52 4.92 -45.62
N LEU A 206 31.27 6.22 -45.79
CA LEU A 206 30.05 6.89 -45.37
C LEU A 206 28.86 6.36 -46.20
N PRO A 207 27.72 6.02 -45.58
CA PRO A 207 26.53 5.60 -46.31
C PRO A 207 25.86 6.77 -47.04
N GLU A 208 25.47 6.48 -48.28
CA GLU A 208 24.76 7.32 -49.23
C GLU A 208 23.28 7.48 -48.81
N ASP A 209 22.66 8.62 -49.17
CA ASP A 209 21.22 8.97 -49.02
C ASP A 209 20.74 9.73 -47.75
N ALA A 210 21.21 10.97 -47.59
CA ALA A 210 20.43 12.00 -46.87
C ALA A 210 20.52 13.36 -47.58
N TYR A 211 19.92 13.45 -48.77
CA TYR A 211 19.59 14.72 -49.44
C TYR A 211 18.62 15.55 -48.58
N PRO A 212 18.68 16.89 -48.67
CA PRO A 212 17.47 17.70 -48.66
C PRO A 212 17.18 18.28 -50.04
N VAL A 213 15.93 18.08 -50.47
CA VAL A 213 15.27 18.70 -51.62
C VAL A 213 14.78 20.10 -51.24
N ASP A 214 15.14 21.11 -52.05
CA ASP A 214 14.43 22.39 -52.15
C ASP A 214 13.35 22.31 -53.24
#